data_AF-A0A4Q5QTL0-F1
#
_entry.id   AF-A0A4Q5QTL0-F1
#
_cell.length_a   1.000
_cell.length_b   1.000
_cell.length_c   1.000
_cell.angle_alpha   90.00
_cell.angle_beta   90.00
_cell.angle_gamma   90.00
#
_symmetry.space_group_name_H-M   'P 1'
#
loop_
_entity.id
_entity.type
_entity.pdbx_description
1 polymer ?
#
loop_
_entity_poly.entity_id
_entity_poly.type
_entity_poly.pdbx_seq_one_letter_code
_entity_poly.pdbx_strand_id
1 'polypeptide(L)'
;MDTSASIETVIGGDDLVAEIAAASIVAKVARDSLMDELHLEHPWYDWTSNKGYGSPRHLVGIAQHGATTHHRMTFGPLRQARLDL
;
A
#
# COMPACT_ATOMS: atom_id res chain seq x y z
N MET A 1 24.30 -14.51 18.03
CA MET A 1 23.68 -15.14 16.86
C MET A 1 24.51 -14.71 15.67
N ASP A 2 25.05 -15.68 14.93
CA ASP A 2 25.78 -15.42 13.70
C ASP A 2 24.79 -14.92 12.63
N THR A 3 24.99 -13.70 12.13
CA THR A 3 24.15 -13.06 11.11
C THR A 3 24.74 -13.18 9.71
N SER A 4 25.66 -14.12 9.49
CA SER A 4 26.34 -14.33 8.20
C SER A 4 25.51 -15.08 7.15
N ALA A 5 24.19 -14.92 7.13
CA ALA A 5 23.36 -15.50 6.08
C ALA A 5 23.66 -14.84 4.73
N SER A 6 24.02 -15.63 3.72
CA SER A 6 24.13 -15.16 2.34
C SER A 6 22.77 -14.73 1.81
N ILE A 7 22.69 -13.54 1.22
CA ILE A 7 21.47 -12.99 0.62
C ILE A 7 21.65 -12.97 -0.90
N GLU A 8 20.65 -13.48 -1.60
CA GLU A 8 20.52 -13.39 -3.05
C GLU A 8 19.18 -12.74 -3.40
N THR A 9 19.17 -11.88 -4.42
CA THR A 9 17.95 -11.24 -4.93
C THR A 9 17.56 -11.89 -6.26
N VAL A 10 16.27 -12.15 -6.44
CA VAL A 10 15.74 -12.79 -7.66
C VAL A 10 14.68 -11.88 -8.28
N ILE A 11 14.92 -11.44 -9.51
CA ILE A 11 13.95 -10.64 -10.28
C ILE A 11 12.77 -11.53 -10.65
N GLY A 12 11.53 -11.11 -10.31
CA GLY A 12 10.33 -11.93 -10.51
C GLY A 12 10.31 -13.19 -9.65
N GLY A 13 10.97 -13.14 -8.48
CA GLY A 13 11.14 -14.32 -7.63
C GLY A 13 9.83 -14.95 -7.15
N ASP A 14 8.74 -14.20 -7.08
CA ASP A 14 7.40 -14.70 -6.75
C ASP A 14 6.82 -15.66 -7.81
N ASP A 15 7.24 -15.55 -9.08
CA ASP A 15 6.87 -16.49 -10.13
C ASP A 15 7.84 -17.69 -10.23
N LEU A 16 9.03 -17.58 -9.63
CA LEU A 16 10.15 -18.51 -9.83
C LEU A 16 10.52 -19.34 -8.60
N VAL A 17 10.21 -18.87 -7.40
CA VAL A 17 10.63 -19.46 -6.11
C VAL A 17 9.43 -19.57 -5.18
N ALA A 18 9.13 -20.80 -4.75
CA ALA A 18 7.92 -21.10 -3.97
C ALA A 18 7.87 -20.34 -2.63
N GLU A 19 9.01 -20.16 -1.97
CA GLU A 19 9.11 -19.43 -0.71
C GLU A 19 8.83 -17.93 -0.90
N ILE A 20 9.30 -17.34 -2.01
CA ILE A 20 9.02 -15.93 -2.35
C ILE A 20 7.53 -15.77 -2.71
N ALA A 21 6.95 -16.72 -3.44
CA ALA A 21 5.52 -16.75 -3.74
C ALA A 21 4.66 -16.85 -2.47
N ALA A 22 5.01 -17.75 -1.55
CA ALA A 22 4.31 -17.88 -0.27
C ALA A 22 4.40 -16.58 0.56
N ALA A 23 5.58 -15.96 0.61
CA ALA A 23 5.78 -14.70 1.29
C ALA A 23 4.96 -13.55 0.66
N SER A 24 4.86 -13.49 -0.67
CA SER A 24 4.09 -12.46 -1.37
C SER A 24 2.59 -12.58 -1.11
N ILE A 25 2.06 -13.81 -1.05
CA ILE A 25 0.65 -14.08 -0.70
C ILE A 25 0.37 -13.61 0.73
N VAL A 26 1.19 -14.01 1.70
CA VAL A 26 1.01 -13.61 3.11
C VAL A 26 1.06 -12.08 3.24
N ALA A 27 2.03 -11.43 2.60
CA ALA A 27 2.16 -9.97 2.62
C ALA A 27 0.93 -9.28 2.00
N LYS A 28 0.41 -9.80 0.89
CA LYS A 28 -0.76 -9.23 0.21
C LYS A 28 -2.03 -9.38 1.04
N VAL A 29 -2.30 -10.57 1.57
CA VAL A 29 -3.49 -10.82 2.40
C VAL A 29 -3.48 -9.93 3.64
N ALA A 30 -2.35 -9.89 4.35
CA ALA A 30 -2.23 -9.04 5.54
C ALA A 30 -2.42 -7.55 5.21
N ARG A 31 -1.82 -7.07 4.12
CA ARG A 31 -1.97 -5.68 3.69
C ARG A 31 -3.41 -5.35 3.31
N ASP A 32 -4.09 -6.24 2.59
CA ASP A 32 -5.47 -5.98 2.15
C ASP A 32 -6.44 -5.95 3.33
N SER A 33 -6.27 -6.82 4.32
CA SER A 33 -7.04 -6.78 5.58
C SER A 33 -6.83 -5.48 6.35
N LEU A 34 -5.58 -5.01 6.47
CA LEU A 34 -5.29 -3.72 7.09
C LEU A 34 -6.00 -2.56 6.37
N MET A 35 -6.01 -2.56 5.03
CA MET A 35 -6.69 -1.50 4.27
C MET A 35 -8.21 -1.53 4.47
N ASP A 36 -8.80 -2.72 4.67
CA ASP A 36 -10.22 -2.89 4.96
C ASP A 36 -10.56 -2.37 6.37
N GLU A 37 -9.72 -2.65 7.37
CA GLU A 37 -9.86 -2.12 8.73
C GLU A 37 -9.76 -0.59 8.75
N LEU A 38 -8.73 -0.05 8.10
CA LEU A 38 -8.53 1.40 8.01
C LEU A 38 -9.68 2.11 7.29
N HIS A 39 -10.37 1.46 6.36
CA HIS A 39 -11.55 2.03 5.72
C HIS A 39 -12.71 2.24 6.69
N LEU A 40 -12.83 1.42 7.74
CA LEU A 40 -13.87 1.60 8.77
C LEU A 40 -13.65 2.92 9.53
N GLU A 41 -12.38 3.27 9.81
CA GLU A 41 -12.00 4.53 10.46
C GLU A 41 -12.00 5.72 9.50
N HIS A 42 -11.74 5.46 8.22
CA HIS A 42 -11.56 6.47 7.19
C HIS A 42 -12.33 6.13 5.89
N PRO A 43 -13.68 6.20 5.91
CA PRO A 43 -14.51 5.69 4.82
C PRO A 43 -14.39 6.48 3.52
N TRP A 44 -13.97 7.74 3.59
CA TRP A 44 -13.87 8.68 2.47
C TRP A 44 -12.79 8.33 1.43
N TYR A 45 -11.83 7.46 1.76
CA TYR A 45 -10.73 7.11 0.85
C TYR A 45 -10.97 5.84 0.03
N ASP A 46 -12.08 5.12 0.24
CA ASP A 46 -12.44 3.91 -0.52
C ASP A 46 -11.34 2.80 -0.50
N TRP A 47 -10.64 2.69 0.62
CA TRP A 47 -9.51 1.77 0.78
C TRP A 47 -9.88 0.30 0.65
N THR A 48 -11.15 -0.08 0.86
CA THR A 48 -11.64 -1.44 0.58
C THR A 48 -11.48 -1.84 -0.89
N SER A 49 -11.59 -0.88 -1.81
CA SER A 49 -11.43 -1.11 -3.25
C SER A 49 -10.00 -0.83 -3.72
N ASN A 50 -9.46 0.35 -3.39
CA ASN A 50 -8.20 0.78 -3.97
C ASN A 50 -6.97 0.42 -3.15
N LYS A 51 -7.12 -0.11 -1.93
CA LYS A 51 -6.01 -0.55 -1.07
C LYS A 51 -4.89 0.49 -0.92
N GLY A 52 -5.23 1.78 -0.93
CA GLY A 52 -4.32 2.92 -0.77
C GLY A 52 -3.59 3.34 -2.04
N TYR A 53 -3.85 2.71 -3.20
CA TYR A 53 -3.35 3.19 -4.49
C TYR A 53 -4.05 4.49 -4.87
N GLY A 54 -3.38 5.36 -5.64
CA GLY A 54 -3.87 6.68 -6.05
C GLY A 54 -4.99 6.64 -7.09
N SER A 55 -6.08 5.92 -6.80
CA SER A 55 -7.29 5.89 -7.62
C SER A 55 -8.01 7.25 -7.57
N PRO A 56 -8.85 7.58 -8.57
CA PRO A 56 -9.61 8.82 -8.55
C PRO A 56 -10.44 9.00 -7.27
N ARG A 57 -11.14 7.95 -6.81
CA ARG A 57 -11.93 7.99 -5.56
C ARG A 57 -11.07 8.27 -4.33
N HIS A 58 -9.86 7.69 -4.28
CA HIS A 58 -8.91 7.97 -3.20
C HIS A 58 -8.46 9.43 -3.21
N LEU A 59 -8.05 9.94 -4.37
CA LEU A 59 -7.59 11.33 -4.52
C LEU A 59 -8.71 12.33 -4.21
N VAL A 60 -9.96 12.04 -4.61
CA VAL A 60 -11.15 12.82 -4.22
C VAL A 60 -11.30 12.85 -2.70
N GLY A 61 -11.21 11.69 -2.05
CA GLY A 61 -11.29 11.58 -0.60
C GLY A 61 -10.22 12.42 0.10
N ILE A 62 -8.98 12.38 -0.40
CA ILE A 62 -7.87 13.20 0.13
C ILE A 62 -8.15 14.70 -0.06
N ALA A 63 -8.62 15.11 -1.23
CA ALA A 63 -8.90 16.52 -1.51
C ALA A 63 -10.00 17.08 -0.60
N GLN A 64 -11.02 16.27 -0.31
CA GLN A 64 -12.18 16.69 0.49
C GLN A 64 -11.95 16.57 2.01
N HIS A 65 -11.24 15.54 2.46
CA HIS A 65 -11.10 15.21 3.88
C HIS A 65 -9.68 15.39 4.43
N GLY A 66 -8.72 15.79 3.58
CA GLY A 66 -7.32 15.89 3.93
C GLY A 66 -6.62 14.53 3.95
N ALA A 67 -5.29 14.56 4.08
CA ALA A 67 -4.47 13.36 4.28
C ALA A 67 -4.43 12.96 5.76
N THR A 68 -4.37 11.65 6.02
CA THR A 68 -4.17 11.06 7.35
C THR A 68 -2.70 10.68 7.59
N THR A 69 -2.38 10.20 8.80
CA THR A 69 -1.07 9.61 9.15
C THR A 69 -0.72 8.38 8.30
N HIS A 70 -1.72 7.70 7.74
CA HIS A 70 -1.52 6.54 6.85
C HIS A 70 -1.12 6.94 5.42
N HIS A 71 -1.26 8.22 5.06
CA HIS A 71 -0.86 8.72 3.76
C HIS A 71 0.63 9.02 3.72
N ARG A 72 1.25 8.69 2.59
CA ARG A 72 2.68 8.96 2.35
C ARG A 72 2.83 10.36 1.76
N MET A 73 3.08 11.35 2.63
CA MET A 73 3.15 12.76 2.25
C MET A 73 4.22 13.09 1.19
N THR A 74 5.23 12.23 1.02
CA THR A 74 6.30 12.39 0.02
C THR A 74 5.91 11.91 -1.38
N PHE A 75 4.75 11.27 -1.55
CA PHE A 75 4.30 10.72 -2.84
C PHE A 75 3.73 11.83 -3.72
N GLY A 76 3.92 11.70 -5.04
CA GLY A 76 3.69 12.74 -6.05
C GLY A 76 2.50 13.68 -5.80
N PRO A 77 1.25 13.19 -5.75
CA PRO A 77 0.06 14.04 -5.58
C PRO A 77 0.11 14.89 -4.30
N LEU A 78 0.51 14.28 -3.18
CA LEU A 78 0.59 14.95 -1.89
C LEU A 78 1.81 15.88 -1.79
N ARG A 79 2.98 15.44 -2.26
CA ARG A 79 4.21 16.26 -2.26
C ARG A 79 4.06 17.51 -3.12
N GLN A 80 3.36 17.40 -4.24
CA GLN A 80 3.17 18.49 -5.17
C GLN A 80 1.98 19.38 -4.80
N ALA A 81 1.20 19.01 -3.79
CA ALA A 81 -0.09 19.61 -3.47
C ALA A 81 -1.03 19.68 -4.70
N ARG A 82 -0.94 18.68 -5.57
CA ARG A 82 -1.76 18.54 -6.78
C ARG A 82 -2.75 17.42 -6.58
N LEU A 83 -3.91 17.80 -6.05
CA LEU A 83 -5.11 16.98 -5.97
C LEU A 83 -6.13 17.61 -6.91
N ASP A 84 -5.73 17.77 -8.17
CA ASP A 84 -6.56 18.40 -9.19
C ASP A 84 -7.68 17.39 -9.53
N LEU A 85 -8.93 17.77 -9.24
CA LEU A 85 -10.15 17.03 -9.52
C LEU A 85 -10.91 17.68 -10.68
#